data_AF-A0AA38G7K1-F1
#
_entry.id   AF-A0AA38G7K1-F1
#
_cell.length_a   1.000
_cell.length_b   1.000
_cell.length_c   1.000
_cell.angle_alpha   90.00
_cell.angle_beta   90.00
_cell.angle_gamma   90.00
#
_symmetry.space_group_name_H-M   'P 1'
#
loop_
_entity.id
_entity.type
_entity.pdbx_description
1 polymer ?
#
loop_
_entity_poly.entity_id
_entity_poly.type
_entity_poly.pdbx_seq_one_letter_code
_entity_poly.pdbx_strand_id
1 'polypeptide(L)'
;QEKLKRATVGPLPGVTQDIAGFKIAHRPSIYVLDTPGILVPNIPDIDTGLKLALTGAIKDSVVGEDRVAQYLLATLNTRQIPLHWKDLDSKGHGDHAYICSEDQTGNGSEVPLHAKKKQKNVKGQSVNYTEDHTVEVQKALFRTFSGFEGNLEHEDDLEHLIETQFTALQKAFRIPPNSGEAGRNRVSRKLLHLFRTGKLGHYILDSIPEAKLSR
;
A
#
# COMPACT_ATOMS: atom_id res chain seq x y z
N GLN A 1 -50.03 16.50 -26.33
CA GLN A 1 -48.63 16.75 -25.90
C GLN A 1 -48.23 15.65 -24.95
N GLU A 2 -47.39 14.71 -25.37
CA GLU A 2 -46.82 13.71 -24.46
C GLU A 2 -45.78 14.39 -23.56
N LYS A 3 -45.97 14.29 -22.24
CA LYS A 3 -44.96 14.70 -21.26
C LYS A 3 -43.84 13.66 -21.25
N LEU A 4 -42.64 14.07 -21.63
CA LEU A 4 -41.42 13.28 -21.43
C LEU A 4 -41.27 12.97 -19.92
N LYS A 5 -41.23 11.69 -19.56
CA LYS A 5 -41.02 11.25 -18.18
C LYS A 5 -39.56 11.56 -17.80
N ARG A 6 -39.36 12.53 -16.89
CA ARG A 6 -38.05 12.83 -16.30
C ARG A 6 -37.88 12.02 -15.02
N ALA A 7 -36.66 11.53 -14.76
CA ALA A 7 -36.32 10.93 -13.48
C ALA A 7 -36.56 11.93 -12.33
N THR A 8 -37.17 11.47 -11.25
CA THR A 8 -37.39 12.27 -10.05
C THR A 8 -36.04 12.66 -9.46
N VAL A 9 -35.92 13.92 -9.00
CA VAL A 9 -34.70 14.44 -8.35
C VAL A 9 -34.93 14.67 -6.86
N GLY A 10 -34.00 14.26 -5.99
CA GLY A 10 -34.17 14.39 -4.54
C GLY A 10 -33.11 13.66 -3.69
N PRO A 11 -33.11 13.86 -2.36
CA PRO A 11 -32.05 13.38 -1.46
C PRO A 11 -32.21 11.91 -1.04
N LEU A 12 -33.26 11.22 -1.50
CA LEU A 12 -33.55 9.84 -1.11
C LEU A 12 -32.73 8.84 -1.93
N PRO A 13 -32.36 7.69 -1.36
CA PRO A 13 -31.70 6.62 -2.10
C PRO A 13 -32.58 6.17 -3.29
N GLY A 14 -31.97 5.95 -4.45
CA GLY A 14 -32.68 5.56 -5.68
C GLY A 14 -33.31 6.71 -6.47
N VAL A 15 -33.15 7.95 -6.01
CA VAL A 15 -33.57 9.17 -6.71
C VAL A 15 -32.34 9.88 -7.25
N THR A 16 -32.37 10.36 -8.50
CA THR A 16 -31.23 11.11 -9.07
C THR A 16 -31.01 12.40 -8.29
N GLN A 17 -29.77 12.84 -8.06
CA GLN A 17 -29.50 14.15 -7.45
C GLN A 17 -29.14 15.17 -8.54
N ASP A 18 -29.54 16.43 -8.34
CA ASP A 18 -29.12 17.50 -9.23
C ASP A 18 -27.64 17.79 -9.01
N ILE A 19 -26.91 18.03 -10.10
CA ILE A 19 -25.47 18.25 -10.03
C ILE A 19 -25.25 19.73 -9.70
N ALA A 20 -24.87 20.03 -8.46
CA ALA A 20 -24.60 21.37 -7.98
C ALA A 20 -23.15 21.53 -7.49
N GLY A 21 -22.57 22.71 -7.70
CA GLY A 21 -21.24 23.05 -7.19
C GLY A 21 -21.30 23.49 -5.72
N PHE A 22 -20.44 22.91 -4.88
CA PHE A 22 -20.25 23.26 -3.47
C PHE A 22 -19.20 24.36 -3.34
N LYS A 23 -19.54 25.48 -2.71
CA LYS A 23 -18.57 26.55 -2.45
C LYS A 23 -17.62 26.12 -1.33
N ILE A 24 -16.31 26.08 -1.60
CA ILE A 24 -15.28 25.70 -0.62
C ILE A 24 -14.42 26.88 -0.15
N ALA A 25 -14.40 28.00 -0.90
CA ALA A 25 -13.72 29.21 -0.48
C ALA A 25 -14.48 30.46 -0.92
N HIS A 26 -14.36 31.55 -0.16
CA HIS A 26 -15.02 32.83 -0.45
C HIS A 26 -14.11 33.83 -1.19
N ARG A 27 -12.80 33.85 -0.89
CA ARG A 27 -11.82 34.76 -1.47
C ARG A 27 -10.49 34.04 -1.74
N PRO A 28 -10.19 33.66 -3.00
CA PRO A 28 -11.08 33.74 -4.16
C PRO A 28 -12.31 32.85 -3.98
N SER A 29 -13.40 33.15 -4.70
CA SER A 29 -14.59 32.28 -4.65
C SER A 29 -14.30 30.99 -5.42
N ILE A 30 -14.18 29.87 -4.71
CA ILE A 30 -13.88 28.55 -5.28
C ILE A 30 -15.08 27.62 -5.04
N TYR A 31 -15.48 26.91 -6.08
CA TYR A 31 -16.56 25.92 -6.07
C TYR A 31 -16.01 24.56 -6.53
N VAL A 32 -16.53 23.48 -5.94
CA VAL A 32 -16.18 22.09 -6.25
C VAL A 32 -17.42 21.36 -6.74
N LEU A 33 -17.30 20.62 -7.83
CA LEU A 33 -18.35 19.77 -8.34
C LEU A 33 -18.15 18.34 -7.82
N ASP A 34 -19.10 17.81 -7.04
CA ASP A 34 -19.05 16.43 -6.50
C ASP A 34 -19.61 15.40 -7.49
N THR A 35 -19.21 15.53 -8.75
CA THR A 35 -19.36 14.49 -9.77
C THR A 35 -17.98 14.25 -10.34
N PRO A 36 -17.14 13.46 -9.65
CA PRO A 36 -15.79 13.21 -10.13
C PRO A 36 -15.86 12.63 -11.55
N GLY A 37 -15.11 13.23 -12.48
CA GLY A 37 -15.08 12.77 -13.85
C GLY A 37 -14.47 11.37 -13.93
N ILE A 38 -15.23 10.39 -14.43
CA ILE A 38 -14.71 9.05 -14.70
C ILE A 38 -14.09 9.09 -16.10
N LEU A 39 -12.76 8.98 -16.16
CA LEU A 39 -12.03 8.88 -17.41
C LEU A 39 -11.80 7.41 -17.75
N VAL A 40 -11.76 7.10 -19.06
CA VAL A 40 -11.27 5.80 -19.52
C VAL A 40 -9.77 5.75 -19.25
N PRO A 41 -9.26 4.74 -18.52
CA PRO A 41 -7.84 4.65 -18.22
C PRO A 41 -7.05 4.37 -19.50
N ASN A 42 -5.98 5.13 -19.72
CA ASN A 42 -4.98 4.85 -20.75
C ASN A 42 -3.73 4.34 -20.04
N ILE A 43 -3.41 3.04 -20.18
CA ILE A 43 -2.25 2.41 -19.56
C ILE A 43 -1.18 2.23 -20.65
N PRO A 44 -0.13 3.07 -20.66
CA PRO A 44 0.82 3.12 -21.77
C PRO A 44 1.75 1.91 -21.83
N ASP A 45 2.05 1.28 -20.69
CA ASP A 45 3.01 0.20 -20.57
C ASP A 45 2.68 -0.77 -19.42
N ILE A 46 3.36 -1.92 -19.43
CA ILE A 46 3.13 -3.02 -18.48
C ILE A 46 3.52 -2.64 -17.05
N ASP A 47 4.61 -1.88 -16.85
CA ASP A 47 5.07 -1.46 -15.52
C ASP A 47 4.03 -0.51 -14.87
N THR A 48 3.52 0.46 -15.62
CA THR A 48 2.40 1.31 -15.17
C THR A 48 1.18 0.47 -14.78
N GLY A 49 0.83 -0.53 -15.58
CA GLY A 49 -0.26 -1.46 -15.28
C GLY A 49 -0.04 -2.24 -13.97
N LEU A 50 1.18 -2.74 -13.74
CA LEU A 50 1.54 -3.47 -12.54
C LEU A 50 1.56 -2.57 -11.29
N LYS A 51 2.02 -1.32 -11.39
CA LYS A 51 1.94 -0.33 -10.30
C LYS A 51 0.50 0.01 -9.93
N LEU A 52 -0.37 0.20 -10.92
CA LEU A 52 -1.80 0.44 -10.71
C LEU A 52 -2.48 -0.78 -10.06
N ALA A 53 -2.12 -1.99 -10.48
CA ALA A 53 -2.58 -3.20 -9.83
C ALA A 53 -2.06 -3.29 -8.39
N LEU A 54 -0.76 -3.06 -8.16
CA LEU A 54 -0.15 -3.13 -6.83
C LEU A 54 -0.77 -2.14 -5.83
N THR A 55 -1.08 -0.92 -6.26
CA THR A 55 -1.78 0.09 -5.45
C THR A 55 -3.28 -0.20 -5.25
N GLY A 56 -3.85 -1.14 -6.01
CA GLY A 56 -5.25 -1.53 -5.94
C GLY A 56 -6.19 -0.68 -6.79
N ALA A 57 -5.66 0.18 -7.68
CA ALA A 57 -6.44 0.93 -8.66
C ALA A 57 -7.03 0.01 -9.75
N ILE A 58 -6.35 -1.09 -10.05
CA ILE A 58 -6.85 -2.17 -10.91
C ILE A 58 -7.10 -3.40 -10.04
N LYS A 59 -8.22 -4.10 -10.28
CA LYS A 59 -8.61 -5.29 -9.52
C LYS A 59 -7.61 -6.43 -9.74
N ASP A 60 -7.15 -7.05 -8.66
CA ASP A 60 -6.15 -8.13 -8.67
C ASP A 60 -6.52 -9.30 -9.59
N SER A 61 -7.80 -9.66 -9.68
CA SER A 61 -8.27 -10.76 -10.54
C SER A 61 -8.09 -10.49 -12.03
N VAL A 62 -7.86 -9.24 -12.44
CA VAL A 62 -7.60 -8.88 -13.86
C VAL A 62 -6.16 -9.19 -14.24
N VAL A 63 -5.21 -9.02 -13.32
CA VAL A 63 -3.78 -9.19 -13.58
C VAL A 63 -3.24 -10.54 -13.08
N GLY A 64 -3.82 -11.07 -12.00
CA GLY A 64 -3.35 -12.23 -11.26
C GLY A 64 -2.73 -11.82 -9.93
N GLU A 65 -3.27 -12.31 -8.80
CA GLU A 65 -2.74 -12.00 -7.46
C GLU A 65 -1.28 -12.41 -7.33
N ASP A 66 -0.93 -13.58 -7.88
CA ASP A 66 0.43 -14.12 -7.95
C ASP A 66 1.39 -13.22 -8.72
N ARG A 67 0.98 -12.71 -9.88
CA ARG A 67 1.80 -11.86 -10.74
C ARG A 67 2.06 -10.50 -10.10
N VAL A 68 1.04 -9.91 -9.47
CA VAL A 68 1.19 -8.65 -8.73
C VAL A 68 2.10 -8.84 -7.50
N ALA A 69 2.00 -9.97 -6.81
CA ALA A 69 2.87 -10.28 -5.68
C ALA A 69 4.33 -10.54 -6.09
N GLN A 70 4.56 -11.23 -7.21
CA GLN A 70 5.91 -11.38 -7.79
C GLN A 70 6.53 -10.02 -8.14
N TYR A 71 5.75 -9.14 -8.78
CA TYR A 71 6.21 -7.78 -9.08
C TYR A 71 6.57 -6.98 -7.82
N LEU A 72 5.77 -7.10 -6.75
CA LEU A 72 6.11 -6.49 -5.46
C LEU A 72 7.44 -7.03 -4.92
N LEU A 73 7.64 -8.36 -4.89
CA LEU A 73 8.88 -8.96 -4.40
C LEU A 73 10.10 -8.52 -5.24
N ALA A 74 9.98 -8.55 -6.57
CA ALA A 74 11.01 -8.03 -7.47
C ALA A 74 11.37 -6.58 -7.12
N THR A 75 10.36 -5.71 -6.98
CA THR A 75 10.54 -4.30 -6.63
C THR A 75 11.24 -4.12 -5.29
N LEU A 76 10.87 -4.92 -4.27
CA LEU A 76 11.51 -4.87 -2.95
C LEU A 76 12.98 -5.32 -3.01
N ASN A 77 13.27 -6.39 -3.77
CA ASN A 77 14.61 -6.96 -3.91
C ASN A 77 15.55 -6.02 -4.68
N THR A 78 15.13 -5.50 -5.83
CA THR A 78 15.92 -4.56 -6.63
C THR A 78 16.25 -3.29 -5.86
N ARG A 79 15.34 -2.83 -4.99
CA ARG A 79 15.56 -1.66 -4.12
C ARG A 79 16.28 -2.01 -2.81
N GLN A 80 16.68 -3.27 -2.61
CA GLN A 80 17.35 -3.78 -1.42
C GLN A 80 16.61 -3.49 -0.10
N ILE A 81 15.28 -3.33 -0.18
CA ILE A 81 14.43 -3.01 0.97
C ILE A 81 14.55 -4.04 2.11
N PRO A 82 14.64 -5.37 1.84
CA PRO A 82 14.77 -6.35 2.90
C PRO A 82 15.94 -6.11 3.85
N LEU A 83 17.03 -5.45 3.42
CA LEU A 83 18.19 -5.16 4.27
C LEU A 83 17.87 -4.21 5.43
N HIS A 84 16.84 -3.36 5.30
CA HIS A 84 16.39 -2.48 6.38
C HIS A 84 15.78 -3.25 7.57
N TRP A 85 15.42 -4.52 7.38
CA TRP A 85 14.84 -5.37 8.42
C TRP A 85 15.87 -6.20 9.19
N LYS A 86 17.18 -5.97 8.99
CA LYS A 86 18.27 -6.70 9.67
C LYS A 86 18.11 -6.73 11.20
N ASP A 87 17.66 -5.62 11.78
CA ASP A 87 17.59 -5.46 13.23
C ASP A 87 16.42 -6.25 13.85
N LEU A 88 15.44 -6.65 13.03
CA LEU A 88 14.30 -7.48 13.46
C LEU A 88 14.71 -8.92 13.76
N ASP A 89 15.81 -9.40 13.18
CA ASP A 89 16.34 -10.74 13.48
C ASP A 89 17.03 -10.79 14.86
N SER A 90 17.45 -9.62 15.37
CA SER A 90 18.27 -9.50 16.58
C SER A 90 17.48 -9.12 17.85
N LYS A 91 16.31 -8.49 17.74
CA LYS A 91 15.50 -8.04 18.89
C LYS A 91 14.20 -8.84 19.02
N GLY A 92 14.10 -9.64 20.08
CA GLY A 92 12.81 -10.09 20.58
C GLY A 92 12.02 -8.92 21.16
N HIS A 93 10.77 -8.76 20.71
CA HIS A 93 9.67 -7.97 21.32
C HIS A 93 10.07 -6.60 21.93
N GLY A 94 9.87 -5.52 21.18
CA GLY A 94 9.85 -4.17 21.75
C GLY A 94 9.89 -3.06 20.71
N ASP A 95 8.75 -2.40 20.54
CA ASP A 95 8.51 -1.06 19.96
C ASP A 95 9.01 -0.77 18.53
N HIS A 96 8.08 -0.88 17.57
CA HIS A 96 8.26 -0.44 16.18
C HIS A 96 8.26 1.09 16.09
N ALA A 97 9.45 1.67 15.98
CA ALA A 97 9.63 3.03 15.50
C ALA A 97 9.40 3.05 13.98
N TYR A 98 8.41 3.82 13.53
CA TYR A 98 8.27 4.22 12.13
C TYR A 98 9.45 5.12 11.76
N ILE A 99 10.30 4.69 10.83
CA ILE A 99 11.22 5.61 10.15
C ILE A 99 10.43 6.33 9.07
N CYS A 100 9.94 7.52 9.39
CA CYS A 100 9.74 8.56 8.41
C CYS A 100 11.06 9.31 8.28
N SER A 101 11.59 9.43 7.08
CA SER A 101 12.65 10.41 6.81
C SER A 101 12.04 11.80 6.99
N GLU A 102 12.32 12.44 8.12
CA GLU A 102 12.02 13.85 8.35
C GLU A 102 12.97 14.68 7.50
N ASP A 103 12.42 15.37 6.48
CA ASP A 103 13.13 16.47 5.85
C ASP A 103 13.12 17.67 6.80
N GLN A 104 14.30 17.97 7.35
CA GLN A 104 14.55 19.21 8.06
C GLN A 104 14.52 20.38 7.05
N THR A 105 13.47 21.20 7.11
CA THR A 105 13.58 22.62 6.76
C THR A 105 12.78 23.46 7.74
N GLY A 106 13.43 24.52 8.22
CA GLY A 106 13.13 25.20 9.47
C GLY A 106 12.02 26.25 9.45
N ASN A 107 11.69 26.62 10.69
CA ASN A 107 11.28 27.93 11.20
C ASN A 107 9.89 28.51 10.89
N GLY A 108 9.07 28.55 11.94
CA GLY A 108 8.57 29.83 12.45
C GLY A 108 7.06 30.02 12.50
N SER A 109 6.44 29.74 13.66
CA SER A 109 5.68 30.73 14.46
C SER A 109 4.73 30.05 15.45
N GLU A 110 4.92 30.39 16.71
CA GLU A 110 4.12 29.97 17.86
C GLU A 110 2.74 30.62 17.89
N VAL A 111 1.70 29.85 18.26
CA VAL A 111 0.60 30.36 19.10
C VAL A 111 -0.02 29.20 19.91
N PRO A 112 -0.17 29.33 21.25
CA PRO A 112 -0.61 28.24 22.12
C PRO A 112 -2.08 28.36 22.51
N LEU A 113 -2.86 27.27 22.43
CA LEU A 113 -4.17 27.20 23.08
C LEU A 113 -4.41 25.84 23.76
N HIS A 114 -4.53 25.92 25.09
CA HIS A 114 -4.88 24.88 26.03
C HIS A 114 -6.18 24.14 25.69
N ALA A 115 -6.17 22.80 25.77
CA ALA A 115 -7.32 22.02 26.21
C ALA A 115 -6.89 20.80 27.02
N LYS A 116 -7.45 20.70 28.22
CA LYS A 116 -7.06 19.80 29.31
C LYS A 116 -7.33 18.33 28.98
N LYS A 117 -6.39 17.46 29.37
CA LYS A 117 -6.54 16.00 29.52
C LYS A 117 -7.85 15.67 30.24
N LYS A 118 -8.66 14.82 29.62
CA LYS A 118 -9.59 13.94 30.34
C LYS A 118 -9.29 12.51 29.92
N GLN A 119 -8.45 11.85 30.72
CA GLN A 119 -8.29 10.39 30.70
C GLN A 119 -9.67 9.76 30.89
N LYS A 120 -10.21 9.16 29.84
CA LYS A 120 -11.19 8.08 30.00
C LYS A 120 -10.44 6.77 29.85
N ASN A 121 -10.16 6.19 31.02
CA ASN A 121 -9.75 4.82 31.20
C ASN A 121 -10.85 3.91 30.64
N VAL A 122 -10.65 3.38 29.43
CA VAL A 122 -11.47 2.29 28.89
C VAL A 122 -10.51 1.13 28.68
N LYS A 123 -10.47 0.24 29.69
CA LYS A 123 -10.06 -1.15 29.52
C LYS A 123 -11.03 -1.79 28.53
N GLY A 124 -10.73 -1.64 27.25
CA GLY A 124 -11.42 -2.29 26.13
C GLY A 124 -10.48 -3.32 25.55
N GLN A 125 -10.50 -4.50 26.14
CA GLN A 125 -9.83 -5.70 25.70
C GLN A 125 -10.43 -6.14 24.36
N SER A 126 -9.89 -5.66 23.25
CA SER A 126 -10.09 -6.22 21.91
C SER A 126 -9.01 -5.70 20.98
N VAL A 127 -8.65 -6.49 19.97
CA VAL A 127 -7.66 -6.22 18.90
C VAL A 127 -6.21 -6.64 19.22
N ASN A 128 -5.96 -7.93 19.42
CA ASN A 128 -4.61 -8.55 19.41
C ASN A 128 -4.61 -9.88 18.62
N TYR A 129 -5.23 -9.98 17.43
CA TYR A 129 -5.27 -11.25 16.67
C TYR A 129 -4.72 -11.19 15.23
N THR A 130 -4.31 -10.01 14.76
CA THR A 130 -3.83 -9.80 13.38
C THR A 130 -2.44 -9.15 13.29
N GLU A 131 -1.75 -9.01 14.42
CA GLU A 131 -0.52 -8.20 14.52
C GLU A 131 0.81 -8.97 14.40
N ASP A 132 0.82 -10.30 14.27
CA ASP A 132 2.08 -11.06 14.42
C ASP A 132 2.73 -11.53 13.09
N HIS A 133 2.02 -11.46 11.96
CA HIS A 133 2.59 -11.95 10.70
C HIS A 133 3.58 -10.97 10.06
N THR A 134 3.47 -9.68 10.32
CA THR A 134 4.30 -8.65 9.67
C THR A 134 5.78 -8.86 9.96
N VAL A 135 6.14 -9.04 11.23
CA VAL A 135 7.54 -9.22 11.66
C VAL A 135 8.12 -10.50 11.07
N GLU A 136 7.35 -11.59 11.09
CA GLU A 136 7.80 -12.87 10.52
C GLU A 136 7.94 -12.80 8.99
N VAL A 137 7.08 -12.05 8.30
CA VAL A 137 7.21 -11.76 6.87
C VAL A 137 8.48 -10.95 6.59
N GLN A 138 8.72 -9.87 7.35
CA GLN A 138 9.92 -9.04 7.19
C GLN A 138 11.20 -9.84 7.44
N LYS A 139 11.25 -10.65 8.50
CA LYS A 139 12.36 -11.57 8.77
C LYS A 139 12.54 -12.61 7.66
N ALA A 140 11.45 -13.20 7.16
CA ALA A 140 11.52 -14.20 6.09
C ALA A 140 12.12 -13.59 4.80
N LEU A 141 11.68 -12.39 4.43
CA LEU A 141 12.22 -11.65 3.28
C LEU A 141 13.68 -11.24 3.50
N PHE A 142 14.04 -10.76 4.70
CA PHE A 142 15.43 -10.42 5.04
C PHE A 142 16.36 -11.62 4.96
N ARG A 143 15.98 -12.76 5.57
CA ARG A 143 16.81 -13.98 5.60
C ARG A 143 17.04 -14.56 4.22
N THR A 144 15.97 -14.63 3.40
CA THR A 144 16.07 -15.13 2.02
C THR A 144 16.89 -14.19 1.14
N PHE A 145 16.75 -12.88 1.30
CA PHE A 145 17.53 -11.90 0.55
C PHE A 145 19.01 -11.87 0.99
N SER A 146 19.30 -11.94 2.29
CA SER A 146 20.68 -11.90 2.80
C SER A 146 21.46 -13.17 2.51
N GLY A 147 20.78 -14.30 2.35
CA GLY A 147 21.38 -15.58 1.94
C GLY A 147 21.45 -15.77 0.43
N PHE A 148 21.06 -14.76 -0.37
CA PHE A 148 21.08 -14.83 -1.82
C PHE A 148 22.44 -14.38 -2.38
N GLU A 149 23.07 -15.25 -3.16
CA GLU A 149 24.38 -14.99 -3.78
C GLU A 149 24.29 -14.70 -5.30
N GLY A 150 23.08 -14.70 -5.87
CA GLY A 150 22.85 -14.50 -7.30
C GLY A 150 22.82 -13.02 -7.72
N ASN A 151 22.64 -12.78 -9.02
CA ASN A 151 22.59 -11.44 -9.59
C ASN A 151 21.15 -10.99 -9.87
N LEU A 152 20.72 -9.90 -9.22
CA LEU A 152 19.36 -9.34 -9.37
C LEU A 152 19.04 -8.79 -10.77
N GLU A 153 20.05 -8.54 -11.61
CA GLU A 153 19.87 -8.11 -13.01
C GLU A 153 19.57 -9.29 -13.94
N HIS A 154 19.84 -10.53 -13.51
CA HIS A 154 19.52 -11.72 -14.29
C HIS A 154 18.12 -12.22 -13.92
N GLU A 155 17.27 -12.40 -14.92
CA GLU A 155 15.87 -12.79 -14.74
C GLU A 155 15.73 -14.14 -14.02
N ASP A 156 16.53 -15.14 -14.42
CA ASP A 156 16.51 -16.49 -13.82
C ASP A 156 16.88 -16.47 -12.32
N ASP A 157 17.91 -15.69 -11.96
CA ASP A 157 18.39 -15.54 -10.58
C ASP A 157 17.34 -14.84 -9.71
N LEU A 158 16.70 -13.79 -10.24
CA LEU A 158 15.63 -13.06 -9.56
C LEU A 158 14.38 -13.93 -9.40
N GLU A 159 14.00 -14.69 -10.42
CA GLU A 159 12.89 -15.64 -10.37
C GLU A 159 13.14 -16.70 -9.28
N HIS A 160 14.35 -17.27 -9.23
CA HIS A 160 14.72 -18.23 -8.20
C HIS A 160 14.67 -17.65 -6.78
N LEU A 161 15.11 -16.39 -6.60
CA LEU A 161 14.97 -15.68 -5.32
C LEU A 161 13.50 -15.50 -4.94
N ILE A 162 12.65 -15.10 -5.88
CA ILE A 162 11.22 -14.90 -5.65
C ILE A 162 10.53 -16.22 -5.27
N GLU A 163 10.85 -17.33 -5.92
CA GLU A 163 10.32 -18.65 -5.55
C GLU A 163 10.74 -19.09 -4.13
N THR A 164 12.00 -18.82 -3.78
CA THR A 164 12.51 -19.05 -2.43
C THR A 164 11.77 -18.19 -1.40
N GLN A 165 11.50 -16.92 -1.74
CA GLN A 165 10.72 -16.01 -0.90
C GLN A 165 9.26 -16.46 -0.75
N PHE A 166 8.60 -16.92 -1.81
CA PHE A 166 7.24 -17.47 -1.71
C PHE A 166 7.16 -18.66 -0.75
N THR A 167 8.15 -19.56 -0.82
CA THR A 167 8.27 -20.70 0.10
C THR A 167 8.46 -20.24 1.55
N ALA A 168 9.28 -19.21 1.79
CA ALA A 168 9.49 -18.65 3.12
C ALA A 168 8.23 -17.92 3.64
N LEU A 169 7.56 -17.16 2.79
CA LEU A 169 6.31 -16.45 3.11
C LEU A 169 5.17 -17.42 3.40
N GLN A 170 5.09 -18.56 2.71
CA GLN A 170 4.11 -19.60 3.00
C GLN A 170 4.23 -20.09 4.45
N LYS A 171 5.47 -20.26 4.95
CA LYS A 171 5.74 -20.59 6.35
C LYS A 171 5.37 -19.42 7.29
N ALA A 172 5.77 -18.19 6.96
CA ALA A 172 5.47 -16.99 7.77
C ALA A 172 3.95 -16.74 7.94
N PHE A 173 3.17 -17.00 6.89
CA PHE A 173 1.71 -16.91 6.92
C PHE A 173 1.00 -18.15 7.47
N ARG A 174 1.75 -19.18 7.88
CA ARG A 174 1.23 -20.47 8.39
C ARG A 174 0.27 -21.14 7.40
N ILE A 175 0.60 -21.09 6.10
CA ILE A 175 -0.17 -21.74 5.03
C ILE A 175 0.40 -23.15 4.80
N PRO A 176 -0.43 -24.22 4.71
CA PRO A 176 0.06 -25.57 4.49
C PRO A 176 0.86 -25.71 3.17
N PRO A 177 1.99 -26.43 3.15
CA PRO A 177 2.86 -26.57 1.96
C PRO A 177 2.15 -27.24 0.78
N ASN A 178 1.27 -28.22 1.05
CA ASN A 178 0.58 -29.02 0.03
C ASN A 178 -0.62 -28.30 -0.61
N SER A 179 -0.73 -26.98 -0.45
CA SER A 179 -1.87 -26.19 -0.95
C SER A 179 -1.77 -25.86 -2.45
N GLY A 180 -0.68 -26.24 -3.13
CA GLY A 180 -0.47 -25.96 -4.55
C GLY A 180 -0.66 -24.49 -4.92
N GLU A 181 -1.25 -24.25 -6.09
CA GLU A 181 -1.55 -22.90 -6.62
C GLU A 181 -2.49 -22.11 -5.70
N ALA A 182 -3.46 -22.76 -5.06
CA ALA A 182 -4.36 -22.12 -4.09
C ALA A 182 -3.60 -21.60 -2.86
N GLY A 183 -2.53 -22.29 -2.45
CA GLY A 183 -1.60 -21.85 -1.42
C GLY A 183 -0.86 -20.59 -1.81
N ARG A 184 -0.30 -20.58 -3.03
CA ARG A 184 0.41 -19.44 -3.59
C ARG A 184 -0.48 -18.20 -3.66
N ASN A 185 -1.70 -18.32 -4.17
CA ASN A 185 -2.66 -17.20 -4.21
C ASN A 185 -3.00 -16.65 -2.81
N ARG A 186 -3.10 -17.51 -1.79
CA ARG A 186 -3.29 -17.06 -0.40
C ARG A 186 -2.09 -16.30 0.16
N VAL A 187 -0.86 -16.71 -0.19
CA VAL A 187 0.37 -15.99 0.15
C VAL A 187 0.35 -14.62 -0.52
N SER A 188 0.10 -14.58 -1.83
CA SER A 188 0.02 -13.35 -2.62
C SER A 188 -0.96 -12.35 -2.04
N ARG A 189 -2.21 -12.78 -1.80
CA ARG A 189 -3.26 -11.91 -1.24
C ARG A 189 -2.88 -11.35 0.13
N LYS A 190 -2.27 -12.16 1.00
CA LYS A 190 -1.81 -11.70 2.32
C LYS A 190 -0.65 -10.71 2.21
N LEU A 191 0.31 -10.96 1.32
CA LEU A 191 1.43 -10.05 1.07
C LEU A 191 0.94 -8.70 0.52
N LEU A 192 0.08 -8.71 -0.50
CA LEU A 192 -0.52 -7.50 -1.07
C LEU A 192 -1.33 -6.73 -0.03
N HIS A 193 -2.05 -7.43 0.86
CA HIS A 193 -2.76 -6.79 1.96
C HIS A 193 -1.80 -6.08 2.94
N LEU A 194 -0.69 -6.72 3.33
CA LEU A 194 0.32 -6.09 4.20
C LEU A 194 0.96 -4.86 3.56
N PHE A 195 1.22 -4.91 2.25
CA PHE A 195 1.74 -3.78 1.49
C PHE A 195 0.73 -2.62 1.45
N ARG A 196 -0.50 -2.87 1.01
CA ARG A 196 -1.54 -1.83 0.84
C ARG A 196 -2.00 -1.20 2.15
N THR A 197 -1.93 -1.95 3.25
CA THR A 197 -2.23 -1.41 4.59
C THR A 197 -1.05 -0.66 5.22
N GLY A 198 0.09 -0.56 4.53
CA GLY A 198 1.30 0.09 5.04
C GLY A 198 2.01 -0.68 6.15
N LYS A 199 1.55 -1.89 6.50
CA LYS A 199 2.14 -2.72 7.56
C LYS A 199 3.54 -3.21 7.19
N LEU A 200 3.81 -3.41 5.89
CA LEU A 200 5.14 -3.79 5.42
C LEU A 200 6.12 -2.59 5.43
N GLY A 201 5.63 -1.36 5.58
CA GLY A 201 6.36 -0.10 5.40
C GLY A 201 5.72 0.79 4.34
N HIS A 202 6.20 2.02 4.21
CA HIS A 202 5.80 2.95 3.15
C HIS A 202 6.84 2.95 2.04
N TYR A 203 6.40 2.77 0.80
CA TYR A 203 7.28 2.62 -0.36
C TYR A 203 6.81 3.47 -1.52
N ILE A 204 7.76 4.07 -2.21
CA ILE A 204 7.52 4.83 -3.44
C ILE A 204 7.87 3.90 -4.61
N LEU A 205 6.88 3.62 -5.46
CA LEU A 205 7.04 2.74 -6.62
C LEU A 205 7.79 3.41 -7.77
N ASP A 206 7.70 4.74 -7.85
CA ASP A 206 8.37 5.53 -8.87
C ASP A 206 9.74 6.04 -8.40
N SER A 207 10.62 6.30 -9.35
CA SER A 207 11.86 7.01 -9.09
C SER A 207 11.53 8.49 -8.91
N ILE A 208 11.95 9.08 -7.78
CA ILE A 208 11.89 10.53 -7.62
C ILE A 208 12.93 11.11 -8.58
N PRO A 209 12.55 11.96 -9.54
CA PRO A 209 13.53 12.61 -10.40
C PRO A 209 14.47 13.43 -9.51
N GLU A 210 15.79 13.17 -9.62
CA GLU A 210 16.78 14.01 -8.97
C GLU A 210 16.56 15.44 -9.46
N ALA A 211 16.24 16.34 -8.54
CA ALA A 211 16.11 17.75 -8.87
C ALA A 211 17.43 18.16 -9.51
N LYS A 212 17.40 18.44 -10.82
CA LYS A 212 18.50 19.12 -11.49
C LYS A 212 18.60 20.49 -10.81
N LEU A 213 19.45 20.58 -9.79
CA LEU A 213 19.92 21.85 -9.26
C LEU A 213 20.67 22.52 -10.42
N SER A 214 19.94 23.24 -11.25
CA SER A 214 20.53 24.17 -12.20
C SER A 214 21.21 25.24 -11.37
N ARG A 215 22.55 25.17 -11.32
CA ARG A 215 23.39 26.32 -10.94
C ARG A 215 23.30 27.39 -12.00
#